data_AF-A0A8S1TZG2-F1
#
_entry.id   AF-A0A8S1TZG2-F1
#
_cell.length_a   1.000
_cell.length_b   1.000
_cell.length_c   1.000
_cell.angle_alpha   90.00
_cell.angle_beta   90.00
_cell.angle_gamma   90.00
#
_symmetry.space_group_name_H-M   'P 1'
#
loop_
_entity.id
_entity.type
_entity.pdbx_description
1 polymer ?
#
loop_
_entity_poly.entity_id
_entity_poly.type
_entity_poly.pdbx_seq_one_letter_code
_entity_poly.pdbx_strand_id
1 'polypeptide(L)'
;MSVKLYGPSANPRLCQVHLVADLLEIPVEVVEVGYDQCESKDHLARNPFAKVPVIQTTDGFLYESNAICRYLARSKLESGLYGANPFQQSQVDQWIDWTVNELDPNFMTTFPQLWGHFPVNEDSFKSAKSIINDKLKQLEGHFKNSSYLVGDRLTIADVILIVRIAPFFILLIDEKSRKSYPSLMKWFTAVTELPQFKKNFGRVRLCKVAFPLPKQEAPTKEEKQKEQKPKDEKAKEQKPKEEKPKEQKQKEQKPKEAEKPKEAQKQKAQEDDEPAPEKKKNPLDLLPPSPFNIDDYKRAFFAEKDIAKNIAQLFAQVDTQGWSLWIITYNKSQNEGKQLILTNNLMKGFINQRLDQNFRKYSFAIHGVYGDEPNLEIRGAWIWRGIEVPQEWKDHVAYDYHVFRRIDLNNEQDKKDFIEYWVNQEEDVSKVGGLTARSLMYFR
;
A
#
# COMPACT_ATOMS: atom_id res chain seq x y z
N MET A 1 16.78 14.54 17.52
CA MET A 1 16.95 13.28 16.78
C MET A 1 16.21 13.40 15.46
N SER A 2 16.79 12.96 14.34
CA SER A 2 16.11 12.76 13.06
C SER A 2 16.45 11.36 12.57
N VAL A 3 15.53 10.71 11.86
CA VAL A 3 15.68 9.31 11.41
C VAL A 3 15.33 9.16 9.93
N LYS A 4 16.02 8.26 9.24
CA LYS A 4 15.61 7.79 7.91
C LYS A 4 14.75 6.54 8.07
N LEU A 5 13.59 6.51 7.42
CA LEU A 5 12.62 5.42 7.47
C LEU A 5 12.49 4.78 6.10
N TYR A 6 12.91 3.52 5.98
CA TYR A 6 12.96 2.77 4.73
C TYR A 6 11.75 1.85 4.59
N GLY A 7 11.08 1.93 3.43
CA GLY A 7 10.01 1.01 3.04
C GLY A 7 8.97 1.66 2.12
N PRO A 8 7.92 0.93 1.73
CA PRO A 8 6.89 1.46 0.85
C PRO A 8 5.99 2.46 1.59
N SER A 9 5.76 3.63 1.01
CA SER A 9 4.99 4.72 1.66
C SER A 9 3.55 4.33 2.04
N ALA A 10 2.96 3.34 1.37
CA ALA A 10 1.61 2.83 1.65
C ALA A 10 1.58 1.63 2.62
N ASN A 11 2.73 1.19 3.14
CA ASN A 11 2.80 0.06 4.06
C ASN A 11 2.26 0.46 5.44
N PRO A 12 1.25 -0.25 6.00
CA PRO A 12 0.63 0.15 7.26
C PRO A 12 1.58 0.08 8.46
N ARG A 13 2.59 -0.80 8.45
CA ARG A 13 3.63 -0.89 9.49
C ARG A 13 4.64 0.24 9.37
N LEU A 14 4.89 0.77 8.17
CA LEU A 14 5.69 1.98 7.99
C LEU A 14 4.90 3.22 8.48
N CYS A 15 3.64 3.37 8.06
CA CYS A 15 2.77 4.44 8.54
C CYS A 15 2.61 4.43 10.06
N GLN A 16 2.60 3.25 10.71
CA GLN A 16 2.62 3.13 12.16
C GLN A 16 3.87 3.79 12.78
N VAL A 17 5.05 3.49 12.25
CA VAL A 17 6.31 4.08 12.74
C VAL A 17 6.31 5.60 12.52
N HIS A 18 5.88 6.05 11.34
CA HIS A 18 5.81 7.46 11.01
C HIS A 18 4.81 8.21 11.91
N LEU A 19 3.65 7.61 12.22
CA LEU A 19 2.70 8.15 13.18
C LEU A 19 3.31 8.32 14.57
N VAL A 20 4.06 7.33 15.08
CA VAL A 20 4.75 7.48 16.37
C VAL A 20 5.79 8.60 16.31
N ALA A 21 6.55 8.71 15.23
CA ALA A 21 7.51 9.79 15.05
C ALA A 21 6.83 11.18 15.00
N ASP A 22 5.69 11.30 14.31
CA ASP A 22 4.90 12.53 14.25
C ASP A 22 4.31 12.93 15.61
N LEU A 23 3.80 11.97 16.38
CA LEU A 23 3.32 12.22 17.76
C LEU A 23 4.45 12.68 18.69
N LEU A 24 5.68 12.30 18.38
CA LEU A 24 6.88 12.70 19.11
C LEU A 24 7.57 13.92 18.50
N GLU A 25 7.06 14.49 17.41
CA GLU A 25 7.71 15.59 16.69
C GLU A 25 9.17 15.26 16.32
N ILE A 26 9.42 14.03 15.88
CA ILE A 26 10.72 13.57 15.38
C ILE A 26 10.72 13.69 13.85
N PRO A 27 11.61 14.49 13.24
CA PRO A 27 11.70 14.60 11.79
C PRO A 27 12.08 13.25 11.14
N VAL A 28 11.27 12.82 10.18
CA VAL A 28 11.47 11.58 9.41
C VAL A 28 11.75 11.89 7.95
N GLU A 29 12.84 11.35 7.42
CA GLU A 29 13.07 11.24 5.98
C GLU A 29 12.61 9.85 5.52
N VAL A 30 11.52 9.78 4.77
CA VAL A 30 11.07 8.50 4.19
C VAL A 30 11.89 8.21 2.94
N VAL A 31 12.55 7.06 2.92
CA VAL A 31 13.27 6.53 1.77
C VAL A 31 12.47 5.38 1.20
N GLU A 32 11.90 5.59 0.01
CA GLU A 32 11.07 4.58 -0.65
C GLU A 32 11.91 3.34 -0.96
N VAL A 33 11.45 2.19 -0.46
CA VAL A 33 12.00 0.87 -0.78
C VAL A 33 10.82 -0.03 -1.14
N GLY A 34 10.71 -0.39 -2.41
CA GLY A 34 9.69 -1.30 -2.92
C GLY A 34 9.87 -2.73 -2.39
N TYR A 35 8.79 -3.52 -2.41
CA TYR A 35 8.86 -4.92 -1.97
C TYR A 35 9.79 -5.78 -2.82
N ASP A 36 9.94 -5.44 -4.10
CA ASP A 36 10.88 -6.02 -5.07
C ASP A 36 12.35 -5.71 -4.76
N GLN A 37 12.61 -4.66 -3.97
CA GLN A 37 13.96 -4.22 -3.61
C GLN A 37 14.45 -4.78 -2.27
N CYS A 38 13.58 -5.49 -1.53
CA CYS A 38 13.88 -6.03 -0.21
C CYS A 38 15.03 -7.05 -0.21
N GLU A 39 15.29 -7.74 -1.33
CA GLU A 39 16.38 -8.71 -1.47
C GLU A 39 17.68 -8.09 -2.04
N SER A 40 17.68 -6.79 -2.34
CA SER A 40 18.89 -6.11 -2.80
C SER A 40 20.00 -6.16 -1.76
N LYS A 41 21.26 -6.21 -2.21
CA LYS A 41 22.44 -6.19 -1.32
C LYS A 41 22.40 -5.00 -0.35
N ASP A 42 21.97 -3.85 -0.83
CA ASP A 42 21.88 -2.62 -0.04
C ASP A 42 20.82 -2.72 1.06
N HIS A 43 19.65 -3.33 0.79
CA HIS A 43 18.62 -3.50 1.81
C HIS A 43 18.96 -4.61 2.80
N LEU A 44 19.57 -5.70 2.34
CA LEU A 44 20.04 -6.78 3.20
C LEU A 44 21.12 -6.31 4.19
N ALA A 45 21.92 -5.31 3.83
CA ALA A 45 22.87 -4.67 4.75
C ALA A 45 22.17 -3.87 5.86
N ARG A 46 20.94 -3.39 5.64
CA ARG A 46 20.13 -2.68 6.64
C ARG A 46 19.27 -3.63 7.49
N ASN A 47 18.73 -4.67 6.85
CA ASN A 47 17.92 -5.71 7.48
C ASN A 47 18.17 -7.06 6.80
N PRO A 48 18.85 -8.02 7.47
CA PRO A 48 19.20 -9.31 6.89
C PRO A 48 17.98 -10.21 6.60
N PHE A 49 16.79 -9.86 7.09
CA PHE A 49 15.55 -10.61 6.88
C PHE A 49 14.74 -10.15 5.67
N ALA A 50 15.27 -9.25 4.83
CA ALA A 50 14.59 -8.73 3.64
C ALA A 50 13.18 -8.17 3.93
N LYS A 51 13.02 -7.49 5.07
CA LYS A 51 11.74 -6.92 5.51
C LYS A 51 11.80 -5.41 5.66
N VAL A 52 10.62 -4.81 5.62
CA VAL A 52 10.35 -3.38 5.88
C VAL A 52 9.28 -3.28 6.97
N PRO A 53 9.24 -2.19 7.76
CA PRO A 53 10.14 -1.03 7.71
C PRO A 53 11.50 -1.25 8.41
N VAL A 54 12.45 -0.37 8.10
CA VAL A 54 13.74 -0.22 8.80
C VAL A 54 13.96 1.26 9.12
N ILE A 55 14.52 1.60 10.28
CA ILE A 55 15.02 2.95 10.54
C ILE A 55 16.55 2.96 10.61
N GLN A 56 17.14 4.08 10.17
CA GLN A 56 18.53 4.42 10.46
C GLN A 56 18.57 5.49 11.53
N THR A 57 19.31 5.21 12.61
CA THR A 57 19.61 6.12 13.70
C THR A 57 21.10 6.48 13.68
N THR A 58 21.55 7.29 14.63
CA THR A 58 22.97 7.56 14.87
C THR A 58 23.74 6.32 15.31
N ASP A 59 23.07 5.34 15.91
CA ASP A 59 23.69 4.17 16.54
C ASP A 59 23.66 2.94 15.60
N GLY A 60 22.88 2.99 14.52
CA GLY A 60 22.79 1.92 13.53
C GLY A 60 21.39 1.76 12.95
N PHE A 61 21.14 0.57 12.39
CA PHE A 61 19.84 0.21 11.83
C PHE A 61 18.99 -0.55 12.85
N LEU A 62 17.70 -0.24 12.89
CA LEU A 62 16.69 -1.01 13.64
C LEU A 62 15.58 -1.46 12.69
N TYR A 63 15.19 -2.73 12.79
CA TYR A 63 14.09 -3.34 12.06
C TYR A 63 13.06 -3.93 13.07
N GLU A 64 11.93 -4.43 12.56
CA GLU A 64 10.70 -4.75 13.30
C GLU A 64 9.92 -3.50 13.77
N SER A 65 8.77 -3.23 13.14
CA SER A 65 8.03 -1.96 13.34
C SER A 65 7.67 -1.68 14.81
N ASN A 66 7.35 -2.69 15.60
CA ASN A 66 7.05 -2.52 17.01
C ASN A 66 8.30 -2.22 17.85
N ALA A 67 9.46 -2.82 17.52
CA ALA A 67 10.73 -2.49 18.18
C ALA A 67 11.16 -1.06 17.85
N ILE A 68 10.98 -0.64 16.59
CA ILE A 68 11.20 0.74 16.14
C ILE A 68 10.30 1.72 16.93
N CYS A 69 9.00 1.43 17.07
CA CYS A 69 8.09 2.29 17.84
C CYS A 69 8.51 2.40 19.32
N ARG A 70 8.95 1.28 19.94
CA ARG A 70 9.50 1.28 21.30
C ARG A 70 10.74 2.16 21.40
N TYR A 71 11.67 2.05 20.45
CA TYR A 71 12.87 2.88 20.43
C TYR A 71 12.53 4.38 20.35
N LEU A 72 11.67 4.76 19.41
CA LEU A 72 11.25 6.17 19.25
C LEU A 72 10.59 6.70 20.53
N ALA A 73 9.63 5.95 21.10
CA ALA A 73 8.94 6.38 22.31
C ALA A 73 9.87 6.45 23.54
N ARG A 74 10.83 5.51 23.66
CA ARG A 74 11.86 5.54 24.72
C ARG A 74 12.88 6.67 24.53
N SER A 75 13.08 7.18 23.32
CA SER A 75 13.97 8.33 23.08
C SER A 75 13.42 9.65 23.62
N LYS A 76 12.12 9.70 23.95
CA LYS A 76 11.41 10.83 24.56
C LYS A 76 10.45 10.34 25.64
N LEU A 77 10.97 9.74 26.72
CA LEU A 77 10.14 9.17 27.79
C LEU A 77 9.21 10.21 28.45
N GLU A 78 9.62 11.48 28.49
CA GLU A 78 8.83 12.60 28.99
C GLU A 78 7.55 12.84 28.18
N SER A 79 7.52 12.41 26.91
CA SER A 79 6.29 12.39 26.10
C SER A 79 5.23 11.47 26.71
N GLY A 80 5.64 10.48 27.53
CA GLY A 80 4.83 9.41 28.12
C GLY A 80 4.06 8.53 27.12
N LEU A 81 4.39 8.57 25.82
CA LEU A 81 3.87 7.61 24.84
C LEU A 81 4.29 6.17 25.13
N TYR A 82 5.31 5.98 25.99
CA TYR A 82 5.73 4.66 26.46
C TYR A 82 5.27 4.34 27.89
N GLY A 83 4.42 5.17 28.50
CA GLY A 83 4.03 5.03 29.91
C GLY A 83 4.94 5.82 30.87
N ALA A 84 4.37 6.29 31.99
CA ALA A 84 5.03 7.26 32.87
C ALA A 84 5.99 6.63 33.89
N ASN A 85 5.88 5.33 34.14
CA ASN A 85 6.69 4.59 35.11
C ASN A 85 6.90 3.14 34.65
N PRO A 86 7.81 2.36 35.27
CA PRO A 86 8.11 1.01 34.83
C PRO A 86 6.90 0.07 34.76
N PHE A 87 5.92 0.25 35.65
CA PHE A 87 4.68 -0.52 35.62
C PHE A 87 3.85 -0.21 34.37
N GLN A 88 3.61 1.07 34.07
CA GLN A 88 2.89 1.47 32.85
C GLN A 88 3.67 1.11 31.58
N GLN A 89 5.00 1.21 31.58
CA GLN A 89 5.84 0.74 30.47
C GLN A 89 5.64 -0.75 30.21
N SER A 90 5.57 -1.56 31.28
CA SER A 90 5.28 -2.98 31.18
C SER A 90 3.85 -3.25 30.69
N GLN A 91 2.87 -2.42 31.08
CA GLN A 91 1.50 -2.52 30.55
C GLN A 91 1.43 -2.16 29.05
N VAL A 92 2.24 -1.18 28.59
CA VAL A 92 2.36 -0.87 27.16
C VAL A 92 2.89 -2.09 26.42
N ASP A 93 3.96 -2.72 26.92
CA ASP A 93 4.50 -3.93 26.31
C ASP A 93 3.48 -5.08 26.32
N GLN A 94 2.76 -5.28 27.43
CA GLN A 94 1.69 -6.27 27.56
C GLN A 94 0.64 -6.12 26.45
N TRP A 95 0.17 -4.90 26.18
CA TRP A 95 -0.84 -4.66 25.16
C TRP A 95 -0.30 -4.79 23.73
N ILE A 96 0.96 -4.42 23.49
CA ILE A 96 1.61 -4.66 22.20
C ILE A 96 1.71 -6.16 21.94
N ASP A 97 2.14 -6.94 22.93
CA ASP A 97 2.31 -8.38 22.79
C ASP A 97 0.95 -9.08 22.68
N TRP A 98 -0.07 -8.64 23.42
CA TRP A 98 -1.45 -9.09 23.25
C TRP A 98 -1.95 -8.80 21.82
N THR A 99 -1.71 -7.59 21.30
CA THR A 99 -2.11 -7.23 19.93
C THR A 99 -1.46 -8.17 18.90
N VAL A 100 -0.16 -8.40 19.02
CA VAL A 100 0.58 -9.28 18.09
C VAL A 100 0.10 -10.72 18.19
N ASN A 101 -0.06 -11.27 19.40
CA ASN A 101 -0.39 -12.68 19.57
C ASN A 101 -1.86 -12.99 19.26
N GLU A 102 -2.77 -12.06 19.57
CA GLU A 102 -4.22 -12.30 19.49
C GLU A 102 -4.85 -11.80 18.20
N LEU A 103 -4.27 -10.79 17.54
CA LEU A 103 -4.86 -10.17 16.34
C LEU A 103 -4.07 -10.48 15.06
N ASP A 104 -2.74 -10.44 15.06
CA ASP A 104 -1.96 -10.60 13.82
C ASP A 104 -2.18 -11.95 13.11
N PRO A 105 -2.29 -13.12 13.79
CA PRO A 105 -2.56 -14.39 13.11
C PRO A 105 -3.89 -14.38 12.35
N ASN A 106 -4.91 -13.76 12.94
CA ASN A 106 -6.23 -13.65 12.34
C ASN A 106 -6.24 -12.62 11.21
N PHE A 107 -5.51 -11.51 11.36
CA PHE A 107 -5.27 -10.54 10.29
C PHE A 107 -4.62 -11.19 9.06
N MET A 108 -3.57 -11.99 9.27
CA MET A 108 -2.86 -12.70 8.20
C MET A 108 -3.72 -13.78 7.55
N THR A 109 -4.71 -14.31 8.28
CA THR A 109 -5.70 -15.24 7.72
C THR A 109 -6.77 -14.50 6.91
N THR A 110 -7.16 -13.27 7.27
CA THR A 110 -8.26 -12.57 6.58
C THR A 110 -7.81 -11.70 5.40
N PHE A 111 -6.98 -10.68 5.64
CA PHE A 111 -6.76 -9.61 4.66
C PHE A 111 -5.99 -10.05 3.41
N PRO A 112 -4.95 -10.88 3.51
CA PRO A 112 -4.31 -11.43 2.31
C PRO A 112 -5.27 -12.16 1.37
N GLN A 113 -6.29 -12.85 1.90
CA GLN A 113 -7.34 -13.48 1.09
C GLN A 113 -8.26 -12.44 0.43
N LEU A 114 -8.63 -11.38 1.16
CA LEU A 114 -9.46 -10.28 0.62
C LEU A 114 -8.74 -9.46 -0.45
N TRP A 115 -7.43 -9.30 -0.32
CA TRP A 115 -6.59 -8.57 -1.26
C TRP A 115 -6.14 -9.43 -2.45
N GLY A 116 -6.54 -10.70 -2.50
CA GLY A 116 -6.21 -11.61 -3.60
C GLY A 116 -4.75 -12.08 -3.60
N HIS A 117 -4.02 -11.93 -2.49
CA HIS A 117 -2.66 -12.47 -2.35
C HIS A 117 -2.66 -13.98 -2.12
N PHE A 118 -3.74 -14.52 -1.53
CA PHE A 118 -3.94 -15.95 -1.38
C PHE A 118 -5.36 -16.36 -1.79
N PRO A 119 -5.57 -17.62 -2.22
CA PRO A 119 -6.90 -18.16 -2.45
C PRO A 119 -7.80 -18.03 -1.23
N VAL A 120 -9.08 -17.75 -1.45
CA VAL A 120 -10.07 -17.65 -0.38
C VAL A 120 -10.39 -19.06 0.16
N ASN A 121 -10.14 -19.30 1.44
CA ASN A 121 -10.65 -20.46 2.17
C ASN A 121 -11.72 -19.96 3.15
N GLU A 122 -12.99 -20.18 2.80
CA GLU A 122 -14.13 -19.64 3.54
C GLU A 122 -14.16 -20.06 5.01
N ASP A 123 -13.81 -21.29 5.33
CA ASP A 123 -13.86 -21.80 6.71
C ASP A 123 -12.80 -21.13 7.58
N SER A 124 -11.56 -21.04 7.08
CA SER A 124 -10.48 -20.33 7.77
C SER A 124 -10.81 -18.85 7.96
N PHE A 125 -11.43 -18.23 6.95
CA PHE A 125 -11.81 -16.83 7.00
C PHE A 125 -12.93 -16.58 8.01
N LYS A 126 -13.98 -17.41 8.00
CA LYS A 126 -15.09 -17.33 8.96
C LYS A 126 -14.60 -17.55 10.39
N SER A 127 -13.72 -18.53 10.59
CA SER A 127 -13.09 -18.81 11.88
C SER A 127 -12.28 -17.61 12.38
N ALA A 128 -11.36 -17.08 11.57
CA ALA A 128 -10.56 -15.91 11.92
C ALA A 128 -11.43 -14.67 12.21
N LYS A 129 -12.47 -14.43 11.40
CA LYS A 129 -13.44 -13.35 11.65
C LYS A 129 -14.19 -13.53 12.97
N SER A 130 -14.56 -14.76 13.32
CA SER A 130 -15.21 -15.06 14.60
C SER A 130 -14.28 -14.76 15.78
N ILE A 131 -13.03 -15.20 15.71
CA ILE A 131 -12.02 -14.93 16.74
C ILE A 131 -11.84 -13.42 16.91
N ILE A 132 -11.72 -12.68 15.81
CA ILE A 132 -11.62 -11.21 15.85
C ILE A 132 -12.82 -10.58 16.54
N ASN A 133 -14.05 -11.01 16.23
CA ASN A 133 -15.24 -10.50 16.90
C ASN A 133 -15.17 -10.71 18.42
N ASP A 134 -14.67 -11.85 18.88
CA ASP A 134 -14.49 -12.11 20.31
C ASP A 134 -13.40 -11.24 20.94
N LYS A 135 -12.30 -10.97 20.23
CA LYS A 135 -11.29 -10.00 20.68
C LYS A 135 -11.82 -8.57 20.72
N LEU A 136 -12.65 -8.17 19.76
CA LEU A 136 -13.33 -6.87 19.78
C LEU A 136 -14.28 -6.73 20.99
N LYS A 137 -14.97 -7.81 21.40
CA LYS A 137 -15.77 -7.81 22.64
C LYS A 137 -14.90 -7.65 23.89
N GLN A 138 -13.71 -8.26 23.92
CA GLN A 138 -12.77 -8.09 25.04
C GLN A 138 -12.30 -6.64 25.13
N LEU A 139 -11.94 -6.04 24.00
CA LEU A 139 -11.56 -4.62 23.92
C LEU A 139 -12.71 -3.69 24.30
N GLU A 140 -13.94 -3.96 23.85
CA GLU A 140 -15.13 -3.24 24.33
C GLU A 140 -15.26 -3.31 25.85
N GLY A 141 -15.00 -4.47 26.46
CA GLY A 141 -14.97 -4.64 27.91
C GLY A 141 -13.93 -3.73 28.59
N HIS A 142 -12.73 -3.63 28.02
CA HIS A 142 -11.67 -2.74 28.53
C HIS A 142 -12.06 -1.26 28.44
N PHE A 143 -12.52 -0.81 27.26
CA PHE A 143 -12.82 0.59 26.99
C PHE A 143 -14.09 1.11 27.66
N LYS A 144 -14.92 0.25 28.28
CA LYS A 144 -16.03 0.69 29.14
C LYS A 144 -15.55 1.56 30.31
N ASN A 145 -14.37 1.26 30.84
CA ASN A 145 -13.83 1.89 32.05
C ASN A 145 -12.55 2.68 31.79
N SER A 146 -12.04 2.68 30.56
CA SER A 146 -10.74 3.26 30.21
C SER A 146 -10.83 4.08 28.94
N SER A 147 -10.16 5.23 28.89
CA SER A 147 -10.11 6.05 27.66
C SER A 147 -9.03 5.57 26.68
N TYR A 148 -8.01 4.88 27.18
CA TYR A 148 -6.87 4.34 26.42
C TYR A 148 -6.49 2.95 26.98
N LEU A 149 -5.55 2.27 26.32
CA LEU A 149 -5.08 0.95 26.78
C LEU A 149 -4.31 1.01 28.11
N VAL A 150 -3.53 2.08 28.33
CA VAL A 150 -2.68 2.24 29.51
C VAL A 150 -2.84 3.63 30.12
N GLY A 151 -3.29 3.67 31.37
CA GLY A 151 -3.56 4.92 32.07
C GLY A 151 -4.61 5.77 31.36
N ASP A 152 -4.50 7.10 31.51
CA ASP A 152 -5.48 8.06 30.99
C ASP A 152 -5.01 8.79 29.72
N ARG A 153 -4.05 8.22 28.99
CA ARG A 153 -3.44 8.89 27.83
C ARG A 153 -3.07 7.92 26.70
N LEU A 154 -2.97 8.46 25.50
CA LEU A 154 -2.47 7.73 24.32
C LEU A 154 -1.05 7.22 24.57
N THR A 155 -0.82 5.95 24.23
CA THR A 155 0.50 5.33 24.20
C THR A 155 0.75 4.64 22.85
N ILE A 156 1.97 4.15 22.63
CA ILE A 156 2.26 3.35 21.43
C ILE A 156 1.46 2.03 21.38
N ALA A 157 0.93 1.55 22.51
CA ALA A 157 0.03 0.39 22.51
C ALA A 157 -1.25 0.71 21.74
N ASP A 158 -1.82 1.90 21.95
CA ASP A 158 -3.02 2.35 21.23
C ASP A 158 -2.74 2.51 19.73
N VAL A 159 -1.60 3.10 19.37
CA VAL A 159 -1.15 3.27 17.97
C VAL A 159 -0.98 1.91 17.28
N ILE A 160 -0.38 0.93 17.97
CA ILE A 160 -0.20 -0.41 17.42
C ILE A 160 -1.55 -1.10 17.24
N LEU A 161 -2.43 -1.05 18.26
CA LEU A 161 -3.76 -1.65 18.21
C LEU A 161 -4.62 -1.08 17.08
N ILE A 162 -4.71 0.25 16.96
CA ILE A 162 -5.59 0.89 15.96
C ILE A 162 -5.22 0.47 14.54
N VAL A 163 -3.91 0.35 14.25
CA VAL A 163 -3.41 -0.06 12.93
C VAL A 163 -3.83 -1.50 12.60
N ARG A 164 -3.96 -2.39 13.60
CA ARG A 164 -4.39 -3.78 13.39
C ARG A 164 -5.89 -3.88 13.21
N ILE A 165 -6.66 -3.12 14.00
CA ILE A 165 -8.11 -3.28 14.01
C ILE A 165 -8.84 -2.42 12.97
N ALA A 166 -8.27 -1.27 12.57
CA ALA A 166 -8.90 -0.36 11.61
C ALA A 166 -9.31 -1.04 10.29
N PRO A 167 -8.48 -1.91 9.66
CA PRO A 167 -8.91 -2.62 8.45
C PRO A 167 -10.16 -3.48 8.66
N PHE A 168 -10.39 -4.04 9.85
CA PHE A 168 -11.61 -4.80 10.14
C PHE A 168 -12.83 -3.89 10.19
N PHE A 169 -12.73 -2.70 10.77
CA PHE A 169 -13.82 -1.72 10.79
C PHE A 169 -14.08 -1.06 9.44
N ILE A 170 -13.04 -0.94 8.61
CA ILE A 170 -13.13 -0.41 7.24
C ILE A 170 -13.74 -1.43 6.27
N LEU A 171 -13.52 -2.73 6.49
CA LEU A 171 -13.90 -3.76 5.51
C LEU A 171 -14.91 -4.79 6.01
N LEU A 172 -14.90 -5.19 7.29
CA LEU A 172 -15.56 -6.44 7.73
C LEU A 172 -16.60 -6.28 8.84
N ILE A 173 -16.48 -5.26 9.68
CA ILE A 173 -17.38 -4.98 10.81
C ILE A 173 -18.35 -3.88 10.36
N ASP A 174 -19.51 -4.33 9.87
CA ASP A 174 -20.55 -3.49 9.30
C ASP A 174 -21.25 -2.60 10.33
N GLU A 175 -22.09 -1.68 9.86
CA GLU A 175 -22.78 -0.71 10.71
C GLU A 175 -23.63 -1.39 11.81
N LYS A 176 -24.27 -2.51 11.50
CA LYS A 176 -25.08 -3.27 12.45
C LYS A 176 -24.21 -3.88 13.55
N SER A 177 -23.12 -4.55 13.16
CA SER A 177 -22.19 -5.23 14.08
C SER A 177 -21.44 -4.23 14.96
N ARG A 178 -21.10 -3.04 14.43
CA ARG A 178 -20.42 -1.98 15.20
C ARG A 178 -21.21 -1.47 16.39
N LYS A 179 -22.55 -1.55 16.36
CA LYS A 179 -23.40 -1.12 17.50
C LYS A 179 -23.13 -1.91 18.79
N SER A 180 -22.50 -3.08 18.70
CA SER A 180 -22.08 -3.87 19.86
C SER A 180 -20.83 -3.35 20.56
N TYR A 181 -20.13 -2.36 20.00
CA TYR A 181 -18.84 -1.88 20.49
C TYR A 181 -18.80 -0.35 20.73
N PRO A 182 -19.75 0.25 21.47
CA PRO A 182 -19.83 1.70 21.60
C PRO A 182 -18.60 2.33 22.27
N SER A 183 -18.03 1.68 23.29
CA SER A 183 -16.89 2.22 24.04
C SER A 183 -15.61 2.12 23.22
N LEU A 184 -15.41 0.98 22.55
CA LEU A 184 -14.33 0.78 21.60
C LEU A 184 -14.44 1.75 20.43
N MET A 185 -15.63 2.01 19.89
CA MET A 185 -15.82 2.98 18.81
C MET A 185 -15.53 4.41 19.23
N LYS A 186 -15.76 4.77 20.51
CA LYS A 186 -15.35 6.06 21.06
C LYS A 186 -13.82 6.21 21.05
N TRP A 187 -13.09 5.22 21.57
CA TRP A 187 -11.62 5.20 21.50
C TRP A 187 -11.13 5.20 20.06
N PHE A 188 -11.72 4.35 19.20
CA PHE A 188 -11.36 4.23 17.78
C PHE A 188 -11.42 5.59 17.09
N THR A 189 -12.55 6.29 17.25
CA THR A 189 -12.77 7.61 16.66
C THR A 189 -11.76 8.61 17.20
N ALA A 190 -11.54 8.64 18.51
CA ALA A 190 -10.58 9.56 19.13
C ALA A 190 -9.17 9.39 18.56
N VAL A 191 -8.71 8.15 18.34
CA VAL A 191 -7.37 7.88 17.77
C VAL A 191 -7.32 8.18 16.27
N THR A 192 -8.33 7.78 15.49
CA THR A 192 -8.33 7.98 14.03
C THR A 192 -8.54 9.44 13.62
N GLU A 193 -9.12 10.26 14.50
CA GLU A 193 -9.34 11.68 14.24
C GLU A 193 -8.13 12.56 14.56
N LEU A 194 -7.08 12.01 15.19
CA LEU A 194 -5.83 12.73 15.42
C LEU A 194 -5.26 13.28 14.10
N PRO A 195 -4.80 14.54 14.05
CA PRO A 195 -4.20 15.12 12.84
C PRO A 195 -3.03 14.28 12.30
N GLN A 196 -2.18 13.77 13.19
CA GLN A 196 -1.05 12.90 12.87
C GLN A 196 -1.52 11.56 12.30
N PHE A 197 -2.63 11.00 12.80
CA PHE A 197 -3.20 9.78 12.25
C PHE A 197 -3.69 10.01 10.81
N LYS A 198 -4.49 11.06 10.59
CA LYS A 198 -4.99 11.41 9.25
C LYS A 198 -3.88 11.71 8.26
N LYS A 199 -2.81 12.37 8.69
CA LYS A 199 -1.62 12.62 7.86
C LYS A 199 -1.01 11.31 7.33
N ASN A 200 -0.93 10.27 8.16
CA ASN A 200 -0.23 9.03 7.84
C ASN A 200 -1.11 7.94 7.21
N PHE A 201 -2.40 7.90 7.56
CA PHE A 201 -3.34 6.85 7.14
C PHE A 201 -4.51 7.37 6.29
N GLY A 202 -4.64 8.69 6.14
CA GLY A 202 -5.81 9.31 5.54
C GLY A 202 -7.03 9.27 6.46
N ARG A 203 -8.18 9.71 5.91
CA ARG A 203 -9.46 9.65 6.61
C ARG A 203 -9.99 8.22 6.64
N VAL A 204 -10.38 7.74 7.81
CA VAL A 204 -10.98 6.42 7.96
C VAL A 204 -12.44 6.44 7.53
N ARG A 205 -12.80 5.56 6.58
CA ARG A 205 -14.17 5.34 6.12
C ARG A 205 -14.63 3.95 6.58
N LEU A 206 -15.57 3.93 7.50
CA LEU A 206 -16.11 2.70 8.05
C LEU A 206 -17.07 2.03 7.05
N CYS A 207 -17.01 0.71 6.87
CA CYS A 207 -17.93 0.05 5.94
C CYS A 207 -19.38 0.12 6.44
N LYS A 208 -20.35 0.32 5.54
CA LYS A 208 -21.77 0.16 5.90
C LYS A 208 -22.19 -1.30 5.95
N VAL A 209 -21.66 -2.08 5.00
CA VAL A 209 -21.86 -3.52 4.83
C VAL A 209 -20.51 -4.20 4.75
N ALA A 210 -20.38 -5.40 5.31
CA ALA A 210 -19.14 -6.16 5.25
C ALA A 210 -18.77 -6.48 3.78
N PHE A 211 -17.51 -6.29 3.45
CA PHE A 211 -16.95 -6.59 2.13
C PHE A 211 -17.19 -8.07 1.81
N PRO A 212 -17.76 -8.39 0.63
CA PRO A 212 -18.05 -9.76 0.27
C PRO A 212 -16.74 -10.53 0.09
N LEU A 213 -16.74 -11.80 0.46
CA LEU A 213 -15.61 -12.66 0.12
C LEU A 213 -15.48 -12.75 -1.40
N PRO A 214 -14.26 -12.54 -1.95
CA PRO A 214 -14.02 -12.78 -3.37
C PRO A 214 -14.43 -14.20 -3.73
N LYS A 215 -15.26 -14.35 -4.77
CA LYS A 215 -15.61 -15.68 -5.28
C LYS A 215 -14.37 -16.27 -5.92
N GLN A 216 -14.02 -17.52 -5.59
CA GLN A 216 -13.01 -18.24 -6.35
C GLN A 216 -13.52 -18.37 -7.80
N GLU A 217 -12.76 -17.85 -8.77
CA GLU A 217 -12.99 -18.21 -10.16
C GLU A 217 -12.74 -19.72 -10.30
N ALA A 218 -13.66 -20.44 -10.94
CA ALA A 218 -13.48 -21.87 -11.18
C ALA A 218 -12.18 -22.05 -11.99
N PRO A 219 -11.29 -22.98 -11.62
CA PRO A 219 -10.04 -23.17 -12.31
C PRO A 219 -10.31 -23.37 -13.80
N THR A 220 -9.58 -22.65 -14.63
CA THR A 220 -9.71 -22.74 -16.09
C THR A 220 -9.44 -24.18 -16.52
N LYS A 221 -10.02 -24.62 -17.66
CA LYS A 221 -9.81 -25.99 -18.16
C LYS A 221 -8.32 -26.34 -18.31
N GLU A 222 -7.45 -25.34 -18.50
CA GLU A 222 -5.99 -25.51 -18.54
C GLU A 222 -5.36 -25.81 -17.16
N GLU A 223 -5.87 -25.24 -16.08
CA GLU A 223 -5.37 -25.52 -14.72
C GLU A 223 -5.79 -26.91 -14.23
N LYS A 224 -7.03 -27.35 -14.57
CA LYS A 224 -7.48 -28.73 -14.31
C LYS A 224 -6.65 -29.78 -15.07
N GLN A 225 -6.11 -29.43 -16.23
CA GLN A 225 -5.22 -30.32 -16.99
C GLN A 225 -3.81 -30.42 -16.39
N LYS A 226 -3.34 -29.41 -15.63
CA LYS A 226 -2.05 -29.48 -14.92
C LYS A 226 -2.13 -30.31 -13.64
N GLU A 227 -3.26 -30.34 -12.93
CA GLU A 227 -3.45 -31.19 -11.74
C GLU A 227 -3.75 -32.67 -12.06
N GLN A 228 -4.16 -33.00 -13.29
CA GLN A 228 -4.51 -34.36 -13.70
C GLN A 228 -3.39 -35.16 -14.37
N LYS A 229 -2.12 -34.71 -14.32
CA LYS A 229 -1.01 -35.60 -14.71
C LYS A 229 -0.71 -36.61 -13.59
N PRO A 230 -0.85 -37.92 -13.82
CA PRO A 230 -0.61 -38.92 -12.79
C PRO A 230 0.87 -38.94 -12.41
N LYS A 231 1.15 -38.89 -11.10
CA LYS A 231 2.38 -39.43 -10.52
C LYS A 231 2.28 -40.95 -10.57
N ASP A 232 2.74 -41.55 -11.66
CA ASP A 232 3.10 -42.97 -11.69
C ASP A 232 4.26 -43.18 -12.64
N GLU A 233 5.47 -43.06 -12.11
CA GLU A 233 6.58 -43.90 -12.55
C GLU A 233 7.49 -44.21 -11.36
N LYS A 234 7.58 -45.51 -11.06
CA LYS A 234 8.42 -46.22 -10.07
C LYS A 234 7.92 -46.29 -8.63
N ALA A 235 6.95 -47.19 -8.42
CA ALA A 235 6.97 -48.09 -7.26
C ALA A 235 7.24 -49.52 -7.77
N LYS A 236 8.40 -50.07 -7.38
CA LYS A 236 8.82 -51.44 -7.70
C LYS A 236 8.02 -52.47 -6.89
N GLU A 237 7.81 -53.61 -7.53
CA GLU A 237 7.33 -54.86 -6.98
C GLU A 237 8.02 -55.35 -5.69
N GLN A 238 7.22 -56.10 -4.93
CA GLN A 238 7.52 -57.14 -3.93
C GLN A 238 7.77 -56.73 -2.46
N LYS A 239 6.74 -56.99 -1.63
CA LYS A 239 6.80 -57.27 -0.19
C LYS A 239 7.49 -58.62 0.08
N PRO A 240 8.09 -58.82 1.27
CA PRO A 240 7.37 -59.64 2.26
C PRO A 240 7.39 -59.12 3.72
N LYS A 241 6.35 -59.63 4.41
CA LYS A 241 5.93 -59.75 5.82
C LYS A 241 6.78 -59.30 7.03
N GLU A 242 6.00 -59.00 8.08
CA GLU A 242 6.28 -58.60 9.46
C GLU A 242 7.23 -59.49 10.27
N GLU A 243 8.03 -58.89 11.16
CA GLU A 243 8.20 -59.26 12.58
C GLU A 243 9.00 -58.17 13.35
N LYS A 244 8.63 -57.88 14.60
CA LYS A 244 9.39 -57.09 15.62
C LYS A 244 10.35 -58.05 16.38
N PRO A 245 11.28 -57.64 17.30
CA PRO A 245 11.89 -56.35 17.67
C PRO A 245 13.46 -56.39 17.87
N LYS A 246 14.05 -55.30 18.42
CA LYS A 246 15.29 -55.18 19.26
C LYS A 246 16.67 -54.81 18.67
N GLU A 247 17.24 -53.80 19.35
CA GLU A 247 18.63 -53.62 19.87
C GLU A 247 19.89 -53.44 18.99
N GLN A 248 20.55 -52.30 19.30
CA GLN A 248 21.99 -52.10 19.58
C GLN A 248 23.07 -52.12 18.46
N LYS A 249 23.86 -51.01 18.50
CA LYS A 249 25.33 -50.90 18.30
C LYS A 249 25.85 -51.18 16.88
N GLN A 250 27.01 -50.70 16.42
CA GLN A 250 27.97 -49.63 16.70
C GLN A 250 28.93 -49.67 15.49
N LYS A 251 29.59 -48.53 15.19
CA LYS A 251 30.95 -48.43 14.57
C LYS A 251 31.08 -48.89 13.11
N GLU A 252 31.93 -48.33 12.23
CA GLU A 252 33.26 -47.70 12.33
C GLU A 252 33.47 -46.82 11.06
N GLN A 253 33.93 -45.56 11.17
CA GLN A 253 35.29 -45.05 10.83
C GLN A 253 35.73 -45.28 9.35
N LYS A 254 35.79 -44.25 8.48
CA LYS A 254 36.95 -43.34 8.11
C LYS A 254 38.22 -44.09 7.62
N PRO A 255 39.05 -43.59 6.68
CA PRO A 255 39.49 -42.18 6.44
C PRO A 255 39.48 -41.72 4.95
N LYS A 256 39.39 -40.42 4.58
CA LYS A 256 40.41 -39.34 4.43
C LYS A 256 41.56 -39.61 3.43
N GLU A 257 41.68 -38.77 2.39
CA GLU A 257 42.86 -37.93 1.97
C GLU A 257 42.51 -37.18 0.66
N ALA A 258 42.60 -35.84 0.57
CA ALA A 258 43.78 -35.00 0.20
C ALA A 258 44.23 -35.24 -1.26
N GLU A 259 44.63 -34.32 -2.13
CA GLU A 259 44.98 -32.90 -2.11
C GLU A 259 45.01 -32.38 -3.58
N LYS A 260 45.07 -31.05 -3.77
CA LYS A 260 45.14 -30.25 -5.04
C LYS A 260 46.61 -30.25 -5.62
N PRO A 261 47.05 -29.50 -6.67
CA PRO A 261 46.42 -28.75 -7.81
C PRO A 261 47.23 -28.73 -9.17
N LYS A 262 46.76 -27.90 -10.15
CA LYS A 262 47.43 -27.29 -11.35
C LYS A 262 47.68 -28.24 -12.55
N GLU A 263 47.52 -27.88 -13.84
CA GLU A 263 47.86 -26.61 -14.51
C GLU A 263 47.18 -26.44 -15.89
N ALA A 264 46.85 -25.18 -16.22
CA ALA A 264 46.89 -24.49 -17.52
C ALA A 264 46.30 -25.06 -18.83
N GLN A 265 45.35 -24.31 -19.41
CA GLN A 265 45.55 -23.68 -20.72
C GLN A 265 44.89 -22.28 -20.75
N LYS A 266 45.73 -21.26 -20.95
CA LYS A 266 45.39 -19.86 -21.28
C LYS A 266 45.39 -19.71 -22.81
N GLN A 267 44.49 -18.87 -23.31
CA GLN A 267 44.47 -18.09 -24.58
C GLN A 267 43.06 -18.20 -25.19
N LYS A 268 42.29 -17.15 -25.47
CA LYS A 268 42.55 -15.72 -25.70
C LYS A 268 41.35 -14.90 -25.19
N ALA A 269 41.65 -13.71 -24.71
CA ALA A 269 40.68 -12.62 -24.58
C ALA A 269 40.27 -12.14 -25.98
N GLN A 270 38.97 -12.11 -26.22
CA GLN A 270 38.33 -11.14 -27.09
C GLN A 270 37.29 -10.45 -26.22
N GLU A 271 37.44 -9.14 -26.10
CA GLU A 271 36.45 -8.22 -25.53
C GLU A 271 35.20 -8.30 -26.40
N ASP A 272 34.17 -9.00 -25.92
CA ASP A 272 32.80 -8.69 -26.32
C ASP A 272 32.31 -7.61 -25.37
N ASP A 273 32.46 -6.37 -25.83
CA ASP A 273 31.79 -5.19 -25.32
C ASP A 273 30.29 -5.36 -25.63
N GLU A 274 29.58 -6.11 -24.78
CA GLU A 274 28.12 -6.18 -24.86
C GLU A 274 27.58 -4.77 -24.66
N PRO A 275 26.88 -4.16 -25.64
CA PRO A 275 26.30 -2.86 -25.43
C PRO A 275 25.29 -2.97 -24.30
N ALA A 276 25.46 -2.13 -23.28
CA ALA A 276 24.46 -1.91 -22.25
C ALA A 276 23.07 -1.82 -22.91
N PRO A 277 22.03 -2.45 -22.35
CA PRO A 277 20.70 -2.41 -22.96
C PRO A 277 20.31 -0.95 -23.20
N GLU A 278 20.15 -0.59 -24.49
CA GLU A 278 19.70 0.75 -24.86
C GLU A 278 18.41 1.04 -24.10
N LYS A 279 18.43 2.06 -23.25
CA LYS A 279 17.21 2.65 -22.70
C LYS A 279 16.35 3.02 -23.90
N LYS A 280 15.26 2.28 -24.14
CA LYS A 280 14.22 2.68 -25.11
C LYS A 280 13.87 4.15 -24.79
N LYS A 281 14.25 5.07 -25.68
CA LYS A 281 13.87 6.49 -25.55
C LYS A 281 12.35 6.55 -25.55
N ASN A 282 11.76 7.24 -24.59
CA ASN A 282 10.32 7.39 -24.54
C ASN A 282 9.89 8.17 -25.80
N PRO A 283 8.84 7.76 -26.54
CA PRO A 283 8.38 8.50 -27.73
C PRO A 283 8.11 9.99 -27.47
N LEU A 284 7.75 10.36 -26.24
CA LEU A 284 7.53 11.75 -25.81
C LEU A 284 8.83 12.57 -25.71
N ASP A 285 10.00 11.92 -25.58
CA ASP A 285 11.32 12.59 -25.67
C ASP A 285 11.67 13.04 -27.09
N LEU A 286 11.01 12.48 -28.11
CA LEU A 286 11.25 12.83 -29.51
C LEU A 286 10.41 14.02 -29.98
N LEU A 287 9.50 14.51 -29.14
CA LEU A 287 8.70 15.69 -29.44
C LEU A 287 9.57 16.96 -29.40
N PRO A 288 9.22 18.02 -30.16
CA PRO A 288 9.98 19.27 -30.17
C PRO A 288 10.22 19.82 -28.75
N PRO A 289 11.30 20.56 -28.46
CA PRO A 289 11.46 21.18 -27.15
C PRO A 289 10.31 22.15 -26.87
N SER A 290 9.82 22.16 -25.62
CA SER A 290 8.78 23.07 -25.16
C SER A 290 9.36 24.02 -24.11
N PRO A 291 9.01 25.32 -24.11
CA PRO A 291 9.42 26.26 -23.07
C PRO A 291 8.73 25.98 -21.73
N PHE A 292 7.63 25.20 -21.73
CA PHE A 292 6.91 24.83 -20.51
C PHE A 292 7.54 23.60 -19.85
N ASN A 293 8.00 23.75 -18.60
CA ASN A 293 8.54 22.69 -17.77
C ASN A 293 7.53 22.23 -16.71
N ILE A 294 7.02 21.00 -16.87
CA ILE A 294 6.03 20.42 -15.95
C ILE A 294 6.56 20.21 -14.53
N ASP A 295 7.85 19.93 -14.35
CA ASP A 295 8.42 19.68 -13.01
C ASP A 295 8.51 20.96 -12.20
N ASP A 296 8.87 22.07 -12.84
CA ASP A 296 8.86 23.39 -12.21
C ASP A 296 7.43 23.83 -11.88
N TYR A 297 6.48 23.56 -12.77
CA TYR A 297 5.06 23.79 -12.49
C TYR A 297 4.55 22.94 -11.31
N LYS A 298 4.86 21.64 -11.26
CA LYS A 298 4.49 20.76 -10.13
C LYS A 298 5.04 21.31 -8.80
N ARG A 299 6.30 21.77 -8.78
CA ARG A 299 6.90 22.38 -7.58
C ARG A 299 6.14 23.65 -7.16
N ALA A 300 5.82 24.52 -8.11
CA ALA A 300 5.06 25.74 -7.86
C ALA A 300 3.62 25.46 -7.38
N PHE A 301 2.96 24.46 -7.96
CA PHE A 301 1.61 24.01 -7.60
C PHE A 301 1.50 23.66 -6.11
N PHE A 302 2.46 22.90 -5.56
CA PHE A 302 2.44 22.52 -4.14
C PHE A 302 2.92 23.61 -3.18
N ALA A 303 3.52 24.70 -3.69
CA ALA A 303 3.96 25.83 -2.88
C ALA A 303 2.88 26.93 -2.76
N GLU A 304 2.02 27.07 -3.76
CA GLU A 304 0.91 28.05 -3.78
C GLU A 304 -0.30 27.51 -3.01
N LYS A 305 -0.90 28.37 -2.17
CA LYS A 305 -2.09 28.01 -1.37
C LYS A 305 -3.40 28.23 -2.14
N ASP A 306 -3.39 29.17 -3.09
CA ASP A 306 -4.52 29.42 -3.96
C ASP A 306 -4.43 28.56 -5.23
N ILE A 307 -5.09 27.40 -5.20
CA ILE A 307 -5.07 26.45 -6.32
C ILE A 307 -5.73 27.05 -7.57
N ALA A 308 -6.79 27.85 -7.43
CA ALA A 308 -7.46 28.46 -8.58
C ALA A 308 -6.52 29.42 -9.32
N LYS A 309 -5.79 30.24 -8.56
CA LYS A 309 -4.73 31.11 -9.10
C LYS A 309 -3.60 30.29 -9.75
N ASN A 310 -3.21 29.16 -9.18
CA ASN A 310 -2.19 28.31 -9.75
C ASN A 310 -2.60 27.70 -11.10
N ILE A 311 -3.83 27.19 -11.21
CA ILE A 311 -4.36 26.69 -12.49
C ILE A 311 -4.52 27.82 -13.51
N ALA A 312 -4.88 29.03 -13.09
CA ALA A 312 -4.90 30.18 -14.00
C ALA A 312 -3.49 30.51 -14.53
N GLN A 313 -2.45 30.37 -13.72
CA GLN A 313 -1.05 30.49 -14.16
C GLN A 313 -0.66 29.38 -15.13
N LEU A 314 -1.13 28.13 -14.92
CA LEU A 314 -0.96 27.05 -15.88
C LEU A 314 -1.47 27.46 -17.26
N PHE A 315 -2.71 27.96 -17.33
CA PHE A 315 -3.30 28.36 -18.61
C PHE A 315 -2.52 29.49 -19.31
N ALA A 316 -1.86 30.37 -18.54
CA ALA A 316 -1.04 31.45 -19.08
C ALA A 316 0.35 30.99 -19.56
N GLN A 317 0.88 29.90 -19.01
CA GLN A 317 2.26 29.44 -19.25
C GLN A 317 2.35 28.19 -20.12
N VAL A 318 1.28 27.40 -20.19
CA VAL A 318 1.28 26.13 -20.90
C VAL A 318 1.43 26.36 -22.40
N ASP A 319 2.45 25.74 -22.96
CA ASP A 319 2.66 25.69 -24.40
C ASP A 319 1.69 24.68 -25.02
N THR A 320 0.61 25.15 -25.64
CA THR A 320 -0.44 24.32 -26.24
C THR A 320 -0.02 23.56 -27.50
N GLN A 321 1.17 23.87 -28.06
CA GLN A 321 1.78 23.11 -29.15
C GLN A 321 2.57 21.92 -28.61
N GLY A 322 3.14 22.05 -27.41
CA GLY A 322 3.88 21.00 -26.71
C GLY A 322 3.05 20.22 -25.69
N TRP A 323 1.94 20.73 -25.20
CA TRP A 323 1.21 20.14 -24.09
C TRP A 323 -0.29 20.19 -24.35
N SER A 324 -1.00 19.23 -23.79
CA SER A 324 -2.45 19.18 -23.88
C SER A 324 -3.08 18.85 -22.54
N LEU A 325 -4.27 19.41 -22.34
CA LEU A 325 -5.07 19.25 -21.14
C LEU A 325 -6.32 18.44 -21.49
N TRP A 326 -6.70 17.54 -20.58
CA TRP A 326 -7.75 16.55 -20.82
C TRP A 326 -8.61 16.36 -19.59
N ILE A 327 -9.91 16.17 -19.82
CA ILE A 327 -10.80 15.50 -18.86
C ILE A 327 -11.03 14.09 -19.37
N ILE A 328 -10.78 13.13 -18.49
CA ILE A 328 -10.91 11.71 -18.78
C ILE A 328 -12.06 11.17 -17.95
N THR A 329 -12.96 10.42 -18.59
CA THR A 329 -14.06 9.72 -17.92
C THR A 329 -14.00 8.25 -18.26
N TYR A 330 -14.05 7.40 -17.24
CA TYR A 330 -14.15 5.95 -17.43
C TYR A 330 -15.61 5.55 -17.70
N ASN A 331 -15.83 4.93 -18.84
CA ASN A 331 -17.09 4.35 -19.25
C ASN A 331 -17.28 2.97 -18.61
N LYS A 332 -17.94 2.97 -17.46
CA LYS A 332 -18.20 1.79 -16.63
C LYS A 332 -19.17 0.80 -17.28
N SER A 333 -18.95 -0.50 -17.06
CA SER A 333 -19.94 -1.53 -17.38
C SER A 333 -21.13 -1.49 -16.41
N GLN A 334 -22.27 -2.12 -16.75
CA GLN A 334 -23.50 -2.09 -15.93
C GLN A 334 -23.32 -2.58 -14.48
N ASN A 335 -22.25 -3.32 -14.17
CA ASN A 335 -21.97 -3.86 -12.84
C ASN A 335 -20.89 -3.10 -12.06
N GLU A 336 -20.25 -2.11 -12.66
CA GLU A 336 -19.21 -1.29 -12.05
C GLU A 336 -19.78 -0.02 -11.40
N GLY A 337 -18.99 0.63 -10.53
CA GLY A 337 -19.41 1.86 -9.85
C GLY A 337 -20.36 1.67 -8.67
N LYS A 338 -20.66 0.42 -8.27
CA LYS A 338 -21.64 0.13 -7.21
C LYS A 338 -21.11 0.29 -5.78
N GLN A 339 -19.81 0.13 -5.58
CA GLN A 339 -19.17 0.19 -4.27
C GLN A 339 -17.85 0.95 -4.36
N LEU A 340 -17.62 1.90 -3.46
CA LEU A 340 -16.48 2.81 -3.49
C LEU A 340 -15.16 2.06 -3.41
N ILE A 341 -15.07 1.01 -2.61
CA ILE A 341 -13.84 0.21 -2.49
C ILE A 341 -13.50 -0.48 -3.82
N LEU A 342 -14.48 -1.09 -4.49
CA LEU A 342 -14.26 -1.76 -5.77
C LEU A 342 -13.90 -0.76 -6.87
N THR A 343 -14.63 0.37 -6.92
CA THR A 343 -14.34 1.46 -7.87
C THR A 343 -12.96 2.06 -7.62
N ASN A 344 -12.55 2.22 -6.36
CA ASN A 344 -11.20 2.67 -6.00
C ASN A 344 -10.13 1.67 -6.41
N ASN A 345 -10.37 0.36 -6.26
CA ASN A 345 -9.43 -0.65 -6.70
C ASN A 345 -9.28 -0.65 -8.23
N LEU A 346 -10.38 -0.47 -8.96
CA LEU A 346 -10.38 -0.33 -10.41
C LEU A 346 -9.56 0.90 -10.85
N MET A 347 -9.84 2.06 -10.23
CA MET A 347 -9.10 3.31 -10.47
C MET A 347 -7.61 3.16 -10.12
N LYS A 348 -7.27 2.58 -8.96
CA LYS A 348 -5.86 2.42 -8.53
C LYS A 348 -5.11 1.40 -9.39
N GLY A 349 -5.76 0.32 -9.82
CA GLY A 349 -5.18 -0.65 -10.75
C GLY A 349 -4.80 0.01 -12.07
N PHE A 350 -5.68 0.89 -12.56
CA PHE A 350 -5.42 1.72 -13.74
C PHE A 350 -4.22 2.67 -13.53
N ILE A 351 -4.22 3.47 -12.46
CA ILE A 351 -3.20 4.51 -12.23
C ILE A 351 -1.83 3.93 -11.84
N ASN A 352 -1.77 2.94 -10.95
CA ASN A 352 -0.53 2.56 -10.26
C ASN A 352 0.21 1.38 -10.86
N GLN A 353 -0.49 0.46 -11.54
CA GLN A 353 0.13 -0.81 -11.99
C GLN A 353 0.46 -0.82 -13.48
N ARG A 354 -0.07 0.12 -14.28
CA ARG A 354 -0.08 -0.04 -15.76
C ARG A 354 0.18 1.24 -16.57
N LEU A 355 -0.07 2.44 -16.02
CA LEU A 355 0.50 3.70 -16.50
C LEU A 355 1.89 3.88 -15.86
N ASP A 356 2.94 3.44 -16.57
CA ASP A 356 4.35 3.32 -16.17
C ASP A 356 4.94 4.44 -15.27
N GLN A 357 6.02 4.12 -14.52
CA GLN A 357 6.84 5.11 -13.79
C GLN A 357 7.43 6.18 -14.73
N ASN A 358 7.69 5.86 -16.00
CA ASN A 358 8.29 6.80 -16.95
C ASN A 358 7.29 7.86 -17.47
N PHE A 359 5.97 7.61 -17.44
CA PHE A 359 4.98 8.57 -17.93
C PHE A 359 4.74 9.74 -16.96
N ARG A 360 5.01 9.54 -15.66
CA ARG A 360 4.89 10.58 -14.61
C ARG A 360 5.75 11.81 -14.90
N LYS A 361 6.93 11.62 -15.52
CA LYS A 361 7.82 12.71 -15.94
C LYS A 361 7.17 13.62 -17.00
N TYR A 362 6.25 13.09 -17.81
CA TYR A 362 5.62 13.81 -18.92
C TYR A 362 4.17 14.18 -18.63
N SER A 363 3.70 14.04 -17.39
CA SER A 363 2.30 14.28 -17.04
C SER A 363 2.09 14.76 -15.62
N PHE A 364 0.92 15.36 -15.37
CA PHE A 364 0.43 15.69 -14.05
C PHE A 364 -1.10 15.59 -14.06
N ALA A 365 -1.71 15.06 -13.01
CA ALA A 365 -3.15 14.93 -12.97
C ALA A 365 -3.72 14.87 -11.57
N ILE A 366 -5.01 15.20 -11.48
CA ILE A 366 -5.88 14.76 -10.39
C ILE A 366 -6.94 13.82 -10.96
N HIS A 367 -7.03 12.62 -10.42
CA HIS A 367 -7.95 11.58 -10.88
C HIS A 367 -8.62 10.91 -9.68
N GLY A 368 -9.89 10.58 -9.82
CA GLY A 368 -10.71 10.25 -8.66
C GLY A 368 -12.01 9.52 -8.97
N VAL A 369 -12.64 9.10 -7.88
CA VAL A 369 -14.00 8.56 -7.87
C VAL A 369 -14.97 9.63 -7.41
N TYR A 370 -16.05 9.82 -8.16
CA TYR A 370 -17.07 10.83 -7.92
C TYR A 370 -18.47 10.19 -7.87
N GLY A 371 -19.40 10.84 -7.18
CA GLY A 371 -20.80 10.44 -7.06
C GLY A 371 -21.11 9.73 -5.75
N ASP A 372 -22.24 9.04 -5.70
CA ASP A 372 -22.73 8.34 -4.50
C ASP A 372 -22.99 6.88 -4.85
N GLU A 373 -22.68 5.94 -3.93
CA GLU A 373 -23.04 4.53 -4.14
C GLU A 373 -24.57 4.39 -4.35
N PRO A 374 -25.03 3.61 -5.34
CA PRO A 374 -24.28 2.70 -6.23
C PRO A 374 -23.92 3.31 -7.61
N ASN A 375 -23.95 4.63 -7.74
CA ASN A 375 -23.74 5.40 -8.96
C ASN A 375 -22.42 6.15 -8.92
N LEU A 376 -21.31 5.44 -8.71
CA LEU A 376 -19.98 6.04 -8.72
C LEU A 376 -19.41 6.10 -10.14
N GLU A 377 -18.56 7.09 -10.37
CA GLU A 377 -17.89 7.33 -11.63
C GLU A 377 -16.40 7.58 -11.41
N ILE A 378 -15.56 7.19 -12.37
CA ILE A 378 -14.13 7.45 -12.33
C ILE A 378 -13.83 8.54 -13.37
N ARG A 379 -13.26 9.66 -12.92
CA ARG A 379 -12.97 10.82 -13.76
C ARG A 379 -11.67 11.50 -13.33
N GLY A 380 -11.11 12.36 -14.17
CA GLY A 380 -10.04 13.25 -13.73
C GLY A 380 -9.56 14.25 -14.77
N ALA A 381 -8.80 15.22 -14.30
CA ALA A 381 -8.18 16.27 -15.09
C ALA A 381 -6.67 16.00 -15.23
N TRP A 382 -6.20 15.91 -16.46
CA TRP A 382 -4.84 15.52 -16.82
C TRP A 382 -4.18 16.59 -17.67
N ILE A 383 -2.87 16.74 -17.50
CA ILE A 383 -1.97 17.43 -18.43
C ILE A 383 -0.84 16.48 -18.82
N TRP A 384 -0.48 16.45 -20.10
CA TRP A 384 0.69 15.70 -20.56
C TRP A 384 1.37 16.29 -21.78
N ARG A 385 2.60 15.83 -22.03
CA ARG A 385 3.40 16.21 -23.19
C ARG A 385 2.81 15.61 -24.46
N GLY A 386 2.65 16.43 -25.49
CA GLY A 386 2.05 16.09 -26.78
C GLY A 386 0.62 16.58 -26.90
N ILE A 387 0.08 16.52 -28.12
CA ILE A 387 -1.28 17.02 -28.45
C ILE A 387 -2.30 15.90 -28.66
N GLU A 388 -1.84 14.65 -28.74
CA GLU A 388 -2.66 13.46 -28.86
C GLU A 388 -2.67 12.67 -27.54
N VAL A 389 -3.54 11.66 -27.47
CA VAL A 389 -3.48 10.68 -26.38
C VAL A 389 -2.19 9.85 -26.52
N PRO A 390 -1.31 9.81 -25.49
CA PRO A 390 -0.01 9.16 -25.56
C PRO A 390 -0.12 7.65 -25.80
N GLN A 391 0.95 7.04 -26.33
CA GLN A 391 0.98 5.61 -26.58
C GLN A 391 0.85 4.80 -25.28
N GLU A 392 1.37 5.31 -24.17
CA GLU A 392 1.23 4.74 -22.84
C GLU A 392 -0.22 4.58 -22.40
N TRP A 393 -1.11 5.46 -22.88
CA TRP A 393 -2.55 5.33 -22.67
C TRP A 393 -3.18 4.34 -23.66
N LYS A 394 -2.77 4.38 -24.93
CA LYS A 394 -3.29 3.51 -26.00
C LYS A 394 -2.95 2.04 -25.80
N ASP A 395 -1.78 1.75 -25.21
CA ASP A 395 -1.33 0.38 -24.90
C ASP A 395 -2.06 -0.21 -23.68
N HIS A 396 -2.84 0.61 -22.95
CA HIS A 396 -3.56 0.16 -21.77
C HIS A 396 -4.80 -0.65 -22.18
N VAL A 397 -4.99 -1.84 -21.60
CA VAL A 397 -6.15 -2.73 -21.89
C VAL A 397 -7.52 -2.10 -21.59
N ALA A 398 -7.54 -1.07 -20.74
CA ALA A 398 -8.75 -0.30 -20.42
C ALA A 398 -8.91 0.98 -21.27
N TYR A 399 -8.05 1.22 -22.26
CA TYR A 399 -8.09 2.42 -23.12
C TYR A 399 -9.47 2.64 -23.73
N ASP A 400 -10.07 1.59 -24.30
CA ASP A 400 -11.38 1.63 -24.95
C ASP A 400 -12.55 1.94 -23.99
N TYR A 401 -12.30 1.83 -22.68
CA TYR A 401 -13.25 2.19 -21.63
C TYR A 401 -13.03 3.62 -21.13
N HIS A 402 -12.16 4.42 -21.74
CA HIS A 402 -11.97 5.82 -21.38
C HIS A 402 -12.42 6.75 -22.49
N VAL A 403 -13.18 7.76 -22.11
CA VAL A 403 -13.55 8.88 -22.97
C VAL A 403 -12.60 10.03 -22.66
N PHE A 404 -11.87 10.45 -23.68
CA PHE A 404 -10.90 11.55 -23.61
C PHE A 404 -11.52 12.81 -24.19
N ARG A 405 -11.68 13.84 -23.37
CA ARG A 405 -12.12 15.16 -23.82
C ARG A 405 -10.97 16.15 -23.68
N ARG A 406 -10.46 16.64 -24.81
CA ARG A 406 -9.44 17.69 -24.83
C ARG A 406 -10.05 19.01 -24.37
N ILE A 407 -9.30 19.77 -23.58
CA ILE A 407 -9.69 21.08 -23.08
C ILE A 407 -9.21 22.15 -24.06
N ASP A 408 -10.14 22.96 -24.55
CA ASP A 408 -9.83 24.14 -25.33
C ASP A 408 -9.65 25.37 -24.43
N LEU A 409 -8.44 25.93 -24.41
CA LEU A 409 -8.13 27.13 -23.63
C LEU A 409 -8.73 28.42 -24.20
N ASN A 410 -9.43 28.36 -25.33
CA ASN A 410 -10.25 29.48 -25.81
C ASN A 410 -11.71 29.38 -25.33
N ASN A 411 -12.10 28.23 -24.78
CA ASN A 411 -13.44 27.99 -24.26
C ASN A 411 -13.47 28.18 -22.74
N GLU A 412 -14.22 29.18 -22.27
CA GLU A 412 -14.34 29.48 -20.85
C GLU A 412 -15.04 28.38 -20.05
N GLN A 413 -15.92 27.59 -20.66
CA GLN A 413 -16.55 26.46 -19.98
C GLN A 413 -15.53 25.33 -19.76
N ASP A 414 -14.69 25.05 -20.74
CA ASP A 414 -13.63 24.03 -20.63
C ASP A 414 -12.62 24.37 -19.54
N LYS A 415 -12.23 25.65 -19.44
CA LYS A 415 -11.40 26.14 -18.34
C LYS A 415 -12.06 25.94 -16.98
N LYS A 416 -13.34 26.30 -16.85
CA LYS A 416 -14.10 26.15 -15.61
C LYS A 416 -14.20 24.69 -15.20
N ASP A 417 -14.57 23.82 -16.13
CA ASP A 417 -14.65 22.38 -15.90
C ASP A 417 -13.31 21.84 -15.42
N PHE A 418 -12.20 22.22 -16.07
CA PHE A 418 -10.87 21.78 -15.68
C PHE A 418 -10.48 22.30 -14.29
N ILE A 419 -10.69 23.59 -14.00
CA ILE A 419 -10.42 24.21 -12.70
C ILE A 419 -11.20 23.50 -11.58
N GLU A 420 -12.45 23.11 -11.83
CA GLU A 420 -13.31 22.48 -10.83
C GLU A 420 -12.65 21.22 -10.24
N TYR A 421 -12.02 20.38 -11.07
CA TYR A 421 -11.29 19.19 -10.61
C TYR A 421 -10.14 19.53 -9.66
N TRP A 422 -9.44 20.65 -9.89
CA TRP A 422 -8.26 21.03 -9.09
C TRP A 422 -8.61 21.85 -7.85
N VAL A 423 -9.71 22.61 -7.85
CA VAL A 423 -10.09 23.42 -6.66
C VAL A 423 -10.87 22.58 -5.65
N ASN A 424 -11.76 21.72 -6.13
CA ASN A 424 -12.73 21.01 -5.30
C ASN A 424 -12.17 19.65 -4.84
N GLN A 425 -11.17 19.70 -3.95
CA GLN A 425 -10.41 18.51 -3.53
C GLN A 425 -10.83 17.92 -2.17
N GLU A 426 -11.82 18.51 -1.50
CA GLU A 426 -12.24 18.01 -0.19
C GLU A 426 -13.19 16.81 -0.35
N GLU A 427 -12.67 15.61 -0.10
CA GLU A 427 -13.49 14.40 -0.22
C GLU A 427 -14.73 14.42 0.70
N ASP A 428 -15.86 13.93 0.17
CA ASP A 428 -17.21 13.92 0.75
C ASP A 428 -17.89 15.28 0.91
N VAL A 429 -17.22 16.37 0.56
CA VAL A 429 -17.75 17.74 0.67
C VAL A 429 -17.81 18.40 -0.69
N SER A 430 -16.68 18.38 -1.39
CA SER A 430 -16.50 18.96 -2.71
C SER A 430 -17.32 18.25 -3.78
N LYS A 431 -17.77 19.02 -4.77
CA LYS A 431 -18.47 18.51 -5.95
C LYS A 431 -17.71 18.89 -7.21
N VAL A 432 -17.70 17.98 -8.17
CA VAL A 432 -17.14 18.20 -9.51
C VAL A 432 -18.16 17.71 -10.53
N GLY A 433 -18.60 18.57 -11.45
CA GLY A 433 -19.67 18.26 -12.39
C GLY A 433 -20.97 17.80 -11.68
N GLY A 434 -21.24 18.35 -10.50
CA GLY A 434 -22.38 18.00 -9.66
C GLY A 434 -22.25 16.70 -8.84
N LEU A 435 -21.17 15.94 -9.02
CA LEU A 435 -20.91 14.68 -8.33
C LEU A 435 -20.00 14.90 -7.11
N THR A 436 -20.35 14.31 -5.97
CA THR A 436 -19.54 14.36 -4.74
C THR A 436 -18.18 13.70 -4.97
N ALA A 437 -17.08 14.38 -4.68
CA ALA A 437 -15.74 13.77 -4.71
C ALA A 437 -15.64 12.70 -3.60
N ARG A 438 -15.35 11.44 -3.94
CA ARG A 438 -15.29 10.32 -2.99
C ARG A 438 -13.89 9.80 -2.73
N SER A 439 -13.01 9.87 -3.72
CA SER A 439 -11.60 9.54 -3.54
C SER A 439 -10.80 10.27 -4.60
N LEU A 440 -9.73 10.95 -4.19
CA LEU A 440 -8.88 11.71 -5.11
C LEU A 440 -7.43 11.26 -5.02
N MET A 441 -6.74 11.27 -6.15
CA MET A 441 -5.33 10.90 -6.26
C MET A 441 -4.63 11.84 -7.23
N TYR A 442 -3.43 12.28 -6.84
CA TYR A 442 -2.52 12.94 -7.75
C TYR A 442 -1.70 11.91 -8.53
N PHE A 443 -1.61 12.10 -9.84
CA PHE A 443 -0.60 11.45 -10.68
C PHE A 443 0.54 12.44 -10.90
N ARG A 444 1.73 12.15 -10.36
CA ARG A 444 2.87 13.08 -10.36
C ARG A 444 4.17 12.38 -10.60
#